data_AF-A0A6P2D174-F1
#
_entry.id   AF-A0A6P2D174-F1
#
_cell.length_a   1.000
_cell.length_b   1.000
_cell.length_c   1.000
_cell.angle_alpha   90.00
_cell.angle_beta   90.00
_cell.angle_gamma   90.00
#
_symmetry.space_group_name_H-M   'P 1'
#
loop_
_entity.id
_entity.type
_entity.pdbx_description
1 polymer ?
#
loop_
_entity_poly.entity_id
_entity_poly.type
_entity_poly.pdbx_seq_one_letter_code
_entity_poly.pdbx_strand_id
1 'polypeptide(L)'
;MNPSTWQPFEHALGRELAPDEIGSVHNLNAFPPALIAEACRLPTLLRRDYLRALVDRASRGNVIPFEDAVFNRGEDPKTWCRGGVIGPWLTTHAELGSLSVEEILAPLGHPRGEPWVRMSIDVREWRNRNSFAGAPVIPCEDADYRTVFAPRTMRLLPSRPPLPSLPPLLPVTDIAVATRRWLASQLAQVGRPRERLDDPVTVEELCDRIGVHSLSDDATIAVRALIAERALPAPPDGVPGFIGPDSWYADPLRDASLCSRVG
;
A
#
# COMPACT_ATOMS: atom_id res chain seq x y z
N MET A 1 -19.08 10.71 -30.20
CA MET A 1 -18.53 9.33 -30.15
C MET A 1 -19.08 8.58 -31.35
N ASN A 2 -18.26 7.81 -32.07
CA ASN A 2 -18.63 7.19 -33.34
C ASN A 2 -19.48 5.92 -33.11
N PRO A 3 -20.62 5.74 -33.81
CA PRO A 3 -21.52 4.59 -33.64
C PRO A 3 -20.92 3.23 -34.05
N SER A 4 -19.78 3.20 -34.74
CA SER A 4 -19.11 1.97 -35.19
C SER A 4 -18.40 1.18 -34.08
N THR A 5 -18.33 1.71 -32.85
CA THR A 5 -17.50 1.13 -31.79
C THR A 5 -18.20 0.01 -30.99
N TRP A 6 -19.53 -0.06 -31.06
CA TRP A 6 -20.35 -0.89 -30.16
C TRP A 6 -21.06 -2.07 -30.85
N GLN A 7 -21.18 -1.98 -32.19
CA GLN A 7 -21.88 -2.96 -33.02
C GLN A 7 -21.54 -4.44 -32.75
N PRO A 8 -20.27 -4.83 -32.49
CA PRO A 8 -19.94 -6.23 -32.29
C PRO A 8 -20.60 -6.88 -31.06
N PHE A 9 -20.67 -6.18 -29.93
CA PHE A 9 -21.31 -6.74 -28.73
C PHE A 9 -22.83 -6.49 -28.72
N GLU A 10 -23.33 -5.42 -29.32
CA GLU A 10 -24.77 -5.18 -29.48
C GLU A 10 -25.41 -6.28 -30.34
N HIS A 11 -24.74 -6.65 -31.44
CA HIS A 11 -25.16 -7.78 -32.27
C HIS A 11 -25.16 -9.10 -31.49
N ALA A 12 -24.12 -9.34 -30.69
CA ALA A 12 -24.03 -10.55 -29.86
C ALA A 12 -25.09 -10.60 -28.73
N LEU A 13 -25.50 -9.46 -28.20
CA LEU A 13 -26.56 -9.36 -27.19
C LEU A 13 -27.97 -9.33 -27.79
N GLY A 14 -28.10 -9.05 -29.09
CA GLY A 14 -29.38 -8.89 -29.77
C GLY A 14 -30.14 -7.62 -29.38
N ARG A 15 -29.43 -6.60 -28.86
CA ARG A 15 -29.99 -5.29 -28.50
C ARG A 15 -28.96 -4.19 -28.66
N GLU A 16 -29.43 -2.99 -28.93
CA GLU A 16 -28.61 -1.78 -28.85
C GLU A 16 -28.44 -1.34 -27.39
N LEU A 17 -27.31 -0.72 -27.08
CA LEU A 17 -27.07 -0.11 -25.79
C LEU A 17 -27.75 1.26 -25.77
N ALA A 18 -28.59 1.51 -24.77
CA ALA A 18 -29.25 2.80 -24.67
C ALA A 18 -28.21 3.90 -24.37
N PRO A 19 -28.36 5.13 -24.90
CA PRO A 19 -27.39 6.20 -24.70
C PRO A 19 -27.09 6.52 -23.23
N ASP A 20 -28.06 6.31 -22.34
CA ASP A 20 -27.97 6.50 -20.90
C ASP A 20 -27.28 5.34 -20.17
N GLU A 21 -27.18 4.15 -20.77
CA GLU A 21 -26.39 3.03 -20.23
C GLU A 21 -24.88 3.26 -20.41
N ILE A 22 -24.47 4.02 -21.43
CA ILE A 22 -23.06 4.30 -21.73
C ILE A 22 -22.45 5.14 -20.61
N GLY A 23 -21.48 4.57 -19.89
CA GLY A 23 -20.83 5.22 -18.75
C GLY A 23 -21.70 5.35 -17.49
N SER A 24 -22.85 4.65 -17.43
CA SER A 24 -23.77 4.65 -16.29
C SER A 24 -23.19 4.02 -15.02
N VAL A 25 -22.24 3.09 -15.17
CA VAL A 25 -21.64 2.39 -14.03
C VAL A 25 -20.45 3.20 -13.51
N HIS A 26 -20.70 3.92 -12.41
CA HIS A 26 -19.69 4.73 -11.72
C HIS A 26 -18.83 3.93 -10.74
N ASN A 27 -19.20 2.70 -10.38
CA ASN A 27 -18.40 1.86 -9.51
C ASN A 27 -18.58 0.39 -9.90
N LEU A 28 -17.49 -0.31 -10.17
CA LEU A 28 -17.48 -1.73 -10.53
C LEU A 28 -18.01 -2.62 -9.39
N ASN A 29 -17.92 -2.17 -8.13
CA ASN A 29 -18.55 -2.86 -7.01
C ASN A 29 -20.08 -2.73 -6.99
N ALA A 30 -20.62 -1.75 -7.70
CA ALA A 30 -22.04 -1.49 -7.87
C ALA A 30 -22.54 -1.91 -9.26
N PHE A 31 -21.81 -2.79 -9.96
CA PHE A 31 -22.21 -3.25 -11.29
C PHE A 31 -23.57 -3.96 -11.21
N PRO A 32 -24.59 -3.51 -11.97
CA PRO A 32 -25.92 -4.10 -11.88
C PRO A 32 -25.91 -5.59 -12.24
N PRO A 33 -26.54 -6.48 -11.43
CA PRO A 33 -26.54 -7.92 -11.71
C PRO A 33 -27.07 -8.30 -13.09
N ALA A 34 -28.04 -7.55 -13.62
CA ALA A 34 -28.57 -7.76 -14.96
C ALA A 34 -27.51 -7.54 -16.06
N LEU A 35 -26.67 -6.51 -15.93
CA LEU A 35 -25.59 -6.21 -16.87
C LEU A 35 -24.42 -7.19 -16.71
N ILE A 36 -24.18 -7.73 -15.51
CA ILE A 36 -23.24 -8.85 -15.31
C ILE A 36 -23.73 -10.10 -16.05
N ALA A 37 -25.02 -10.43 -15.93
CA ALA A 37 -25.61 -11.56 -16.63
C ALA A 37 -25.59 -11.40 -18.17
N GLU A 38 -25.66 -10.17 -18.68
CA GLU A 38 -25.40 -9.86 -20.09
C GLU A 38 -23.92 -10.07 -20.46
N ALA A 39 -22.98 -9.53 -19.67
CA ALA A 39 -21.55 -9.71 -19.88
C ALA A 39 -21.13 -11.19 -19.90
N CYS A 40 -21.76 -12.05 -19.09
CA CYS A 40 -21.52 -13.50 -19.09
C CYS A 40 -21.88 -14.19 -20.42
N ARG A 41 -22.83 -13.63 -21.19
CA ARG A 41 -23.24 -14.17 -22.50
C ARG A 41 -22.26 -13.82 -23.61
N LEU A 42 -21.35 -12.88 -23.37
CA LEU A 42 -20.38 -12.41 -24.36
C LEU A 42 -19.07 -13.21 -24.34
N PRO A 43 -18.45 -13.45 -25.51
CA PRO A 43 -17.04 -13.86 -25.61
C PRO A 43 -16.13 -12.84 -24.90
N THR A 44 -15.01 -13.29 -24.33
CA THR A 44 -14.07 -12.47 -23.53
C THR A 44 -13.72 -11.12 -24.16
N LEU A 45 -13.37 -11.10 -25.46
CA LEU A 45 -13.00 -9.86 -26.14
C LEU A 45 -14.18 -8.87 -26.20
N LEU A 46 -15.38 -9.35 -26.53
CA LEU A 46 -16.60 -8.52 -26.60
C LEU A 46 -17.07 -8.10 -25.20
N ARG A 47 -16.88 -8.96 -24.20
CA ARG A 47 -17.18 -8.67 -22.80
C ARG A 47 -16.40 -7.46 -22.31
N ARG A 48 -15.09 -7.41 -22.57
CA ARG A 48 -14.25 -6.26 -22.18
C ARG A 48 -14.74 -4.96 -22.78
N ASP A 49 -15.08 -4.96 -24.07
CA ASP A 49 -15.53 -3.76 -24.75
C ASP A 49 -16.92 -3.33 -24.26
N TYR A 50 -17.82 -4.27 -24.02
CA TYR A 50 -19.11 -4.03 -23.37
C TYR A 50 -18.96 -3.43 -21.96
N LEU A 51 -18.13 -4.04 -21.10
CA LEU A 51 -17.85 -3.51 -19.76
C LEU A 51 -17.24 -2.09 -19.83
N ARG A 52 -16.32 -1.83 -20.76
CA ARG A 52 -15.72 -0.49 -20.98
C ARG A 52 -16.73 0.54 -21.48
N ALA A 53 -17.75 0.13 -22.22
CA ALA A 53 -18.82 0.99 -22.69
C ALA A 53 -19.71 1.44 -21.52
N LEU A 54 -20.04 0.51 -20.61
CA LEU A 54 -20.92 0.76 -19.48
C LEU A 54 -20.30 1.57 -18.34
N VAL A 55 -18.98 1.50 -18.16
CA VAL A 55 -18.33 2.16 -17.02
C VAL A 55 -17.87 3.58 -17.32
N ASP A 56 -17.89 4.41 -16.28
CA ASP A 56 -17.33 5.77 -16.35
C ASP A 56 -15.84 5.77 -16.72
N ARG A 57 -15.36 6.92 -17.22
CA ARG A 57 -13.97 7.05 -17.68
C ARG A 57 -12.96 6.69 -16.58
N ALA A 58 -13.26 7.00 -15.32
CA ALA A 58 -12.39 6.75 -14.17
C ALA A 58 -12.22 5.24 -13.88
N SER A 59 -13.25 4.41 -14.14
CA SER A 59 -13.22 2.97 -13.88
C SER A 59 -12.66 2.15 -15.04
N ARG A 60 -12.50 2.71 -16.24
CA ARG A 60 -12.04 1.97 -17.43
C ARG A 60 -10.72 1.22 -17.25
N GLY A 61 -9.77 1.83 -16.52
CA GLY A 61 -8.47 1.20 -16.24
C GLY A 61 -8.57 -0.06 -15.38
N ASN A 62 -9.70 -0.24 -14.69
CA ASN A 62 -9.96 -1.32 -13.76
C ASN A 62 -10.85 -2.43 -14.35
N VAL A 63 -11.31 -2.30 -15.61
CA VAL A 63 -12.17 -3.31 -16.25
C VAL A 63 -11.45 -4.65 -16.42
N ILE A 64 -10.19 -4.66 -16.84
CA ILE A 64 -9.43 -5.90 -17.03
C ILE A 64 -9.27 -6.68 -15.72
N PRO A 65 -8.75 -6.08 -14.62
CA PRO A 65 -8.63 -6.82 -13.35
C PRO A 65 -9.99 -7.21 -12.76
N PHE A 66 -11.04 -6.41 -12.97
CA PHE A 66 -12.40 -6.75 -12.56
C PHE A 66 -12.95 -7.94 -13.34
N GLU A 67 -12.81 -7.94 -14.66
CA GLU A 67 -13.28 -9.03 -15.51
C GLU A 67 -12.62 -10.35 -15.10
N ASP A 68 -11.31 -10.32 -14.89
CA ASP A 68 -10.55 -11.49 -14.48
C ASP A 68 -10.97 -12.02 -13.09
N ALA A 69 -11.21 -11.12 -12.14
CA ALA A 69 -11.72 -11.47 -10.82
C ALA A 69 -13.13 -12.07 -10.87
N VAL A 70 -14.07 -11.35 -11.45
CA VAL A 70 -15.49 -11.69 -11.37
C VAL A 70 -15.83 -12.85 -12.29
N PHE A 71 -15.35 -12.83 -13.54
CA PHE A 71 -15.80 -13.78 -14.55
C PHE A 71 -14.89 -15.00 -14.69
N ASN A 72 -13.58 -14.87 -14.46
CA ASN A 72 -12.66 -16.01 -14.57
C ASN A 72 -12.44 -16.70 -13.21
N ARG A 73 -12.47 -15.96 -12.10
CA ARG A 73 -12.28 -16.52 -10.75
C ARG A 73 -13.55 -16.65 -9.92
N GLY A 74 -14.65 -16.05 -10.35
CA GLY A 74 -15.92 -16.13 -9.62
C GLY A 74 -15.96 -15.29 -8.33
N GLU A 75 -15.13 -14.24 -8.24
CA GLU A 75 -15.20 -13.29 -7.12
C GLU A 75 -16.53 -12.52 -7.13
N ASP A 76 -17.09 -12.22 -5.96
CA ASP A 76 -18.27 -11.35 -5.86
C ASP A 76 -17.89 -9.91 -6.27
N PRO A 77 -18.54 -9.33 -7.30
CA PRO A 77 -18.35 -7.94 -7.68
C PRO A 77 -18.43 -6.97 -6.50
N LYS A 78 -19.32 -7.23 -5.52
CA LYS A 78 -19.55 -6.34 -4.38
C LYS A 78 -18.36 -6.28 -3.42
N THR A 79 -17.54 -7.33 -3.37
CA THR A 79 -16.38 -7.43 -2.46
C THR A 79 -15.04 -7.31 -3.19
N TRP A 80 -15.05 -7.33 -4.52
CA TRP A 80 -13.85 -7.20 -5.33
C TRP A 80 -13.07 -5.91 -5.04
N CYS A 81 -11.75 -6.01 -4.80
CA CYS A 81 -10.90 -4.86 -4.46
C CYS A 81 -11.44 -3.98 -3.32
N ARG A 82 -12.16 -4.58 -2.36
CA ARG A 82 -12.57 -3.92 -1.11
C ARG A 82 -11.70 -4.33 0.06
N GLY A 83 -11.62 -3.45 1.06
CA GLY A 83 -10.78 -3.63 2.23
C GLY A 83 -9.35 -3.16 1.98
N GLY A 84 -8.43 -3.64 2.81
CA GLY A 84 -7.02 -3.33 2.68
C GLY A 84 -6.44 -2.63 3.88
N VAL A 85 -5.24 -2.14 3.67
CA VAL A 85 -4.53 -1.32 4.64
C VAL A 85 -3.99 -0.07 3.96
N ILE A 86 -3.94 1.01 4.71
CA ILE A 86 -3.22 2.22 4.33
C ILE A 86 -1.93 2.25 5.14
N GLY A 87 -0.82 2.49 4.46
CA GLY A 87 0.48 2.71 5.08
C GLY A 87 1.13 3.99 4.59
N PRO A 88 2.23 4.38 5.23
CA PRO A 88 3.01 5.53 4.81
C PRO A 88 3.61 5.29 3.42
N TRP A 89 3.64 6.36 2.62
CA TRP A 89 4.29 6.40 1.32
C TRP A 89 5.14 7.64 1.20
N LEU A 90 6.42 7.44 0.89
CA LEU A 90 7.36 8.52 0.71
C LEU A 90 7.60 8.71 -0.78
N THR A 91 7.42 9.95 -1.22
CA THR A 91 7.55 10.36 -2.61
C THR A 91 9.01 10.54 -3.02
N THR A 92 9.88 10.83 -2.05
CA THR A 92 11.32 10.95 -2.26
C THR A 92 12.10 10.24 -1.16
N HIS A 93 13.34 9.86 -1.46
CA HIS A 93 14.23 9.32 -0.43
C HIS A 93 14.57 10.37 0.65
N ALA A 94 14.58 11.66 0.32
CA ALA A 94 14.86 12.73 1.27
C ALA A 94 13.85 12.76 2.43
N GLU A 95 12.58 12.39 2.16
CA GLU A 95 11.54 12.31 3.19
C GLU A 95 11.84 11.24 4.25
N LEU A 96 12.65 10.21 3.96
CA LEU A 96 13.12 9.25 4.97
C LEU A 96 14.06 9.89 6.00
N GLY A 97 14.82 10.90 5.59
CA GLY A 97 15.77 11.58 6.45
C GLY A 97 15.19 12.77 7.19
N SER A 98 14.16 13.41 6.64
CA SER A 98 13.71 14.73 7.10
C SER A 98 12.40 14.72 7.91
N LEU A 99 11.52 13.74 7.74
CA LEU A 99 10.24 13.70 8.43
C LEU A 99 10.37 13.15 9.86
N SER A 100 9.56 13.68 10.76
CA SER A 100 9.30 13.12 12.08
C SER A 100 8.28 11.98 12.02
N VAL A 101 8.19 11.18 13.09
CA VAL A 101 7.16 10.15 13.26
C VAL A 101 5.76 10.75 13.12
N GLU A 102 5.52 11.92 13.73
CA GLU A 102 4.22 12.60 13.68
C GLU A 102 3.84 12.97 12.25
N GLU A 103 4.77 13.52 11.47
CA GLU A 103 4.53 13.87 10.06
C GLU A 103 4.32 12.66 9.14
N ILE A 104 4.93 11.52 9.47
CA ILE A 104 4.72 10.25 8.75
C ILE A 104 3.34 9.68 9.03
N LEU A 105 2.87 9.74 10.29
CA LEU A 105 1.63 9.11 10.72
C LEU A 105 0.39 10.01 10.51
N ALA A 106 0.53 11.33 10.60
CA ALA A 106 -0.59 12.26 10.50
C ALA A 106 -1.44 12.08 9.22
N PRO A 107 -0.86 11.86 8.02
CA PRO A 107 -1.65 11.63 6.80
C PRO A 107 -2.49 10.34 6.82
N LEU A 108 -2.13 9.37 7.66
CA LEU A 108 -2.88 8.11 7.77
C LEU A 108 -4.26 8.35 8.41
N GLY A 109 -4.40 9.37 9.26
CA GLY A 109 -5.70 9.73 9.85
C GLY A 109 -6.27 8.65 10.76
N HIS A 110 -5.40 7.97 11.52
CA HIS A 110 -5.77 6.86 12.40
C HIS A 110 -6.89 7.24 13.38
N PRO A 111 -7.97 6.43 13.49
CA PRO A 111 -9.07 6.72 14.40
C PRO A 111 -8.65 6.71 15.86
N ARG A 112 -9.04 7.75 16.61
CA ARG A 112 -8.78 7.83 18.05
C ARG A 112 -9.32 6.61 18.80
N GLY A 113 -8.52 6.09 19.73
CA GLY A 113 -8.85 4.93 20.55
C GLY A 113 -8.74 3.56 19.88
N GLU A 114 -8.42 3.48 18.58
CA GLU A 114 -8.15 2.19 17.94
C GLU A 114 -6.69 1.73 18.20
N PRO A 115 -6.42 0.43 18.29
CA PRO A 115 -5.05 -0.05 18.39
C PRO A 115 -4.31 0.20 17.07
N TRP A 116 -3.08 0.68 17.17
CA TRP A 116 -2.18 0.68 16.02
C TRP A 116 -1.78 -0.74 15.66
N VAL A 117 -1.63 -0.97 14.36
CA VAL A 117 -1.11 -2.22 13.82
C VAL A 117 0.03 -1.94 12.85
N ARG A 118 0.81 -2.97 12.58
CA ARG A 118 1.84 -2.96 11.54
C ARG A 118 1.70 -4.18 10.66
N MET A 119 2.16 -4.06 9.44
CA MET A 119 2.37 -5.21 8.57
C MET A 119 3.43 -6.13 9.17
N SER A 120 3.22 -7.45 9.05
CA SER A 120 4.26 -8.42 9.33
C SER A 120 5.50 -8.13 8.49
N ILE A 121 6.68 -8.35 9.06
CA ILE A 121 7.93 -8.21 8.32
C ILE A 121 8.27 -9.53 7.64
N ASP A 122 8.49 -9.48 6.33
CA ASP A 122 8.94 -10.62 5.52
C ASP A 122 10.21 -10.23 4.76
N VAL A 123 11.25 -11.07 4.88
CA VAL A 123 12.58 -10.79 4.30
C VAL A 123 12.51 -10.74 2.78
N ARG A 124 11.67 -11.56 2.13
CA ARG A 124 11.54 -11.60 0.67
C ARG A 124 10.84 -10.34 0.18
N GLU A 125 9.74 -9.93 0.81
CA GLU A 125 9.03 -8.68 0.49
C GLU A 125 9.93 -7.46 0.69
N TRP A 126 10.67 -7.43 1.79
CA TRP A 126 11.64 -6.38 2.06
C TRP A 126 12.76 -6.33 1.00
N ARG A 127 13.32 -7.49 0.60
CA ARG A 127 14.31 -7.58 -0.50
C ARG A 127 13.74 -7.17 -1.86
N ASN A 128 12.42 -7.24 -2.02
CA ASN A 128 11.70 -6.75 -3.20
C ASN A 128 11.35 -5.26 -3.14
N ARG A 129 11.85 -4.55 -2.12
CA ARG A 129 11.59 -3.14 -1.88
C ARG A 129 10.12 -2.82 -1.67
N ASN A 130 9.38 -3.74 -1.06
CA ASN A 130 8.01 -3.49 -0.63
C ASN A 130 8.05 -2.53 0.56
N SER A 131 7.55 -1.31 0.38
CA SER A 131 7.52 -0.29 1.43
C SER A 131 6.58 -0.66 2.59
N PHE A 132 5.64 -1.58 2.39
CA PHE A 132 4.77 -2.08 3.45
C PHE A 132 5.46 -3.06 4.41
N ALA A 133 6.65 -3.58 4.08
CA ALA A 133 7.33 -4.56 4.93
C ALA A 133 7.65 -3.95 6.31
N GLY A 134 6.92 -4.38 7.34
CA GLY A 134 7.05 -3.87 8.71
C GLY A 134 6.42 -2.50 8.96
N ALA A 135 5.74 -1.91 7.97
CA ALA A 135 5.20 -0.55 8.07
C ALA A 135 4.06 -0.44 9.11
N PRO A 136 3.96 0.69 9.84
CA PRO A 136 2.73 1.03 10.56
C PRO A 136 1.61 1.21 9.54
N VAL A 137 0.44 0.64 9.82
CA VAL A 137 -0.70 0.70 8.90
C VAL A 137 -2.02 0.85 9.64
N ILE A 138 -3.04 1.27 8.90
CA ILE A 138 -4.43 1.32 9.35
C ILE A 138 -5.24 0.36 8.48
N PRO A 139 -6.02 -0.57 9.07
CA PRO A 139 -7.01 -1.34 8.35
C PRO A 139 -8.09 -0.42 7.77
N CYS A 140 -8.51 -0.67 6.53
CA CYS A 140 -9.56 0.11 5.88
C CYS A 140 -10.55 -0.83 5.22
N GLU A 141 -11.51 -1.31 6.01
CA GLU A 141 -12.47 -2.32 5.58
C GLU A 141 -13.40 -1.83 4.46
N ASP A 142 -13.78 -0.55 4.51
CA ASP A 142 -14.70 0.06 3.55
C ASP A 142 -14.02 0.66 2.32
N ALA A 143 -12.69 0.65 2.25
CA ALA A 143 -11.97 1.17 1.10
C ALA A 143 -12.21 0.29 -0.14
N ASP A 144 -12.51 0.90 -1.28
CA ASP A 144 -12.60 0.23 -2.57
C ASP A 144 -11.58 0.78 -3.56
N TYR A 145 -11.43 0.18 -4.74
CA TYR A 145 -10.44 0.62 -5.73
C TYR A 145 -10.49 2.12 -6.10
N ARG A 146 -11.60 2.83 -5.87
CA ARG A 146 -11.79 4.27 -6.12
C ARG A 146 -11.53 5.16 -4.92
N THR A 147 -11.43 4.62 -3.70
CA THR A 147 -11.13 5.43 -2.51
C THR A 147 -9.86 6.26 -2.72
N VAL A 148 -9.99 7.57 -2.55
CA VAL A 148 -8.89 8.53 -2.62
C VAL A 148 -8.32 8.70 -1.23
N PHE A 149 -7.01 8.52 -1.08
CA PHE A 149 -6.32 8.70 0.19
C PHE A 149 -5.52 10.00 0.20
N ALA A 150 -5.17 10.44 1.40
CA ALA A 150 -4.35 11.62 1.60
C ALA A 150 -3.00 11.47 0.88
N PRO A 151 -2.38 12.58 0.44
CA PRO A 151 -1.00 12.56 -0.03
C PRO A 151 -0.08 11.88 1.00
N ARG A 152 1.01 11.26 0.52
CA ARG A 152 1.97 10.49 1.34
C ARG A 152 1.40 9.24 2.01
N THR A 153 0.31 8.72 1.49
CA THR A 153 -0.20 7.41 1.87
C THR A 153 -0.22 6.51 0.64
N MET A 154 -0.04 5.21 0.87
CA MET A 154 -0.28 4.19 -0.13
C MET A 154 -1.22 3.15 0.45
N ARG A 155 -2.02 2.56 -0.43
CA ARG A 155 -2.90 1.46 -0.09
C ARG A 155 -2.34 0.14 -0.59
N LEU A 156 -2.45 -0.88 0.24
CA LEU A 156 -2.36 -2.27 -0.16
C LEU A 156 -3.77 -2.88 -0.12
N LEU A 157 -4.30 -3.23 -1.29
CA LEU A 157 -5.57 -3.94 -1.39
C LEU A 157 -5.37 -5.45 -1.20
N PRO A 158 -6.33 -6.15 -0.60
CA PRO A 158 -6.41 -7.58 -0.74
C PRO A 158 -6.71 -7.87 -2.22
N SER A 159 -5.88 -8.72 -2.83
CA SER A 159 -6.07 -9.24 -4.19
C SER A 159 -5.70 -8.30 -5.35
N ARG A 160 -4.41 -8.33 -5.70
CA ARG A 160 -3.99 -8.35 -7.11
C ARG A 160 -3.18 -9.63 -7.29
N PRO A 161 -3.74 -10.69 -7.91
CA PRO A 161 -2.97 -11.89 -8.19
C PRO A 161 -1.67 -11.53 -8.93
N PRO A 162 -0.55 -12.18 -8.61
CA PRO A 162 -0.44 -13.42 -7.83
C PRO A 162 -0.26 -13.22 -6.31
N LEU A 163 -0.41 -12.01 -5.75
CA LEU A 163 -0.14 -11.82 -4.33
C LEU A 163 -1.21 -12.50 -3.45
N PRO A 164 -0.81 -13.27 -2.42
CA PRO A 164 -1.72 -13.85 -1.44
C PRO A 164 -2.49 -12.75 -0.69
N SER A 165 -3.51 -13.15 0.06
CA SER A 165 -4.19 -12.32 1.07
C SER A 165 -3.23 -11.40 1.82
N LEU A 166 -3.71 -10.22 2.24
CA LEU A 166 -2.91 -9.25 3.00
C LEU A 166 -2.04 -9.95 4.05
N PRO A 167 -0.73 -9.66 4.09
CA PRO A 167 0.14 -10.16 5.15
C PRO A 167 -0.46 -9.93 6.54
N PRO A 168 -0.20 -10.81 7.52
CA PRO A 168 -0.74 -10.67 8.87
C PRO A 168 -0.46 -9.29 9.47
N LEU A 169 -1.49 -8.72 10.09
CA LEU A 169 -1.37 -7.49 10.86
C LEU A 169 -0.99 -7.84 12.29
N LEU A 170 0.05 -7.17 12.80
CA LEU A 170 0.56 -7.36 14.14
C LEU A 170 0.22 -6.13 15.00
N PRO A 171 -0.29 -6.31 16.22
CA PRO A 171 -0.56 -5.20 17.12
C PRO A 171 0.74 -4.46 17.47
N VAL A 172 0.63 -3.15 17.65
CA VAL A 172 1.75 -2.27 17.99
C VAL A 172 1.53 -1.69 19.38
N THR A 173 2.49 -1.92 20.28
CA THR A 173 2.46 -1.39 21.65
C THR A 173 2.94 0.05 21.71
N ASP A 174 3.97 0.39 20.92
CA ASP A 174 4.50 1.75 20.79
C ASP A 174 4.65 2.08 19.30
N ILE A 175 3.82 3.01 18.83
CA ILE A 175 3.78 3.37 17.41
C ILE A 175 4.98 4.21 16.98
N ALA A 176 5.59 4.98 17.88
CA ALA A 176 6.79 5.74 17.57
C ALA A 176 7.98 4.80 17.35
N VAL A 177 8.14 3.82 18.23
CA VAL A 177 9.11 2.74 18.07
C VAL A 177 8.87 1.97 16.78
N ALA A 178 7.64 1.54 16.51
CA ALA A 178 7.31 0.79 15.29
C ALA A 178 7.62 1.61 14.02
N THR A 179 7.29 2.89 14.02
CA THR A 179 7.57 3.81 12.90
C THR A 179 9.07 4.00 12.69
N ARG A 180 9.86 4.19 13.76
CA ARG A 180 11.33 4.33 13.66
C ARG A 180 12.00 3.03 13.20
N ARG A 181 11.49 1.86 13.58
CA ARG A 181 11.95 0.57 13.05
C ARG A 181 11.70 0.44 11.55
N TRP A 182 10.49 0.79 11.12
CA TRP A 182 10.17 0.84 9.70
C TRP A 182 11.07 1.85 8.97
N LEU A 183 11.29 3.03 9.55
CA LEU A 183 12.19 4.06 8.99
C LEU A 183 13.62 3.55 8.84
N ALA A 184 14.18 2.92 9.86
CA ALA A 184 15.51 2.29 9.82
C ALA A 184 15.59 1.22 8.71
N SER A 185 14.54 0.43 8.57
CA SER A 185 14.42 -0.59 7.52
C SER A 185 14.38 0.01 6.11
N GLN A 186 13.62 1.08 5.90
CA GLN A 186 13.59 1.78 4.61
C GLN A 186 14.93 2.47 4.30
N LEU A 187 15.55 3.11 5.29
CA LEU A 187 16.89 3.71 5.15
C LEU A 187 17.94 2.66 4.80
N ALA A 188 17.85 1.46 5.38
CA ALA A 188 18.71 0.33 5.03
C ALA A 188 18.51 -0.14 3.57
N GLN A 189 17.29 -0.11 3.04
CA GLN A 189 17.00 -0.45 1.64
C GLN A 189 17.51 0.61 0.66
N VAL A 190 17.28 1.89 0.97
CA VAL A 190 17.66 3.02 0.09
C VAL A 190 19.16 3.26 0.11
N GLY A 191 19.77 3.11 1.29
CA GLY A 191 21.19 3.31 1.47
C GLY A 191 22.06 2.28 0.77
N ARG A 192 21.53 1.29 0.03
CA ARG A 192 22.34 0.16 -0.49
C ARG A 192 21.92 -0.31 -1.91
N PRO A 193 22.90 -0.66 -2.77
CA PRO A 193 22.66 -1.48 -3.95
C PRO A 193 22.06 -2.82 -3.53
N ARG A 194 21.20 -3.42 -4.36
CA ARG A 194 20.47 -4.66 -4.05
C ARG A 194 21.42 -5.83 -3.68
N GLU A 195 22.66 -5.80 -4.17
CA GLU A 195 23.68 -6.83 -3.91
C GLU A 195 24.55 -6.59 -2.66
N ARG A 196 24.44 -5.44 -1.98
CA ARG A 196 25.35 -5.03 -0.88
C ARG A 196 24.61 -4.57 0.37
N LEU A 197 23.55 -5.31 0.72
CA LEU A 197 22.72 -5.02 1.87
C LEU A 197 23.44 -5.20 3.22
N ASP A 198 24.71 -5.62 3.20
CA ASP A 198 25.57 -5.88 4.37
C ASP A 198 26.78 -4.93 4.50
N ASP A 199 27.01 -3.98 3.57
CA ASP A 199 28.16 -3.05 3.60
C ASP A 199 27.99 -1.86 4.57
N PRO A 200 29.02 -1.44 5.33
CA PRO A 200 28.94 -0.29 6.24
C PRO A 200 28.63 1.00 5.45
N VAL A 201 27.73 1.84 5.99
CA VAL A 201 27.39 3.16 5.45
C VAL A 201 27.45 4.13 6.62
N THR A 202 28.24 5.20 6.50
CA THR A 202 28.29 6.24 7.54
C THR A 202 27.02 7.08 7.52
N VAL A 203 26.78 7.87 8.57
CA VAL A 203 25.62 8.79 8.59
C VAL A 203 25.72 9.80 7.46
N GLU A 204 26.93 10.31 7.20
CA GLU A 204 27.23 11.24 6.12
C GLU A 204 26.94 10.63 4.74
N GLU A 205 27.43 9.41 4.48
CA GLU A 205 27.16 8.72 3.22
C GLU A 205 25.67 8.42 3.02
N LEU A 206 24.94 8.14 4.10
CA LEU A 206 23.49 7.97 4.04
C LEU A 206 22.79 9.29 3.71
N CYS A 207 23.16 10.39 4.38
CA CYS A 207 22.65 11.73 4.12
C CYS A 207 22.88 12.16 2.66
N ASP A 208 24.08 11.94 2.14
CA ASP A 208 24.44 12.22 0.75
C ASP A 208 23.57 11.41 -0.23
N ARG A 209 23.33 10.12 0.06
CA ARG A 209 22.53 9.23 -0.79
C ARG A 209 21.04 9.58 -0.81
N ILE A 210 20.49 9.97 0.32
CA ILE A 210 19.07 10.35 0.41
C ILE A 210 18.84 11.83 0.08
N GLY A 211 19.92 12.62 -0.07
CA GLY A 211 19.87 14.01 -0.49
C GLY A 211 19.44 14.98 0.61
N VAL A 212 19.90 14.77 1.84
CA VAL A 212 19.59 15.65 2.99
C VAL A 212 20.87 16.18 3.64
N HIS A 213 20.80 17.37 4.23
CA HIS A 213 21.93 17.97 4.97
C HIS A 213 22.02 17.48 6.42
N SER A 214 20.88 17.15 7.02
CA SER A 214 20.79 16.63 8.38
C SER A 214 19.58 15.71 8.50
N LEU A 215 19.65 14.78 9.46
CA LEU A 215 18.55 13.89 9.80
C LEU A 215 17.60 14.58 10.80
N SER A 216 16.31 14.24 10.72
CA SER A 216 15.35 14.49 11.81
C SER A 216 15.77 13.73 13.06
N ASP A 217 15.20 14.09 14.22
CA ASP A 217 15.50 13.39 15.47
C ASP A 217 15.10 11.90 15.38
N ASP A 218 13.93 11.62 14.79
CA ASP A 218 13.43 10.25 14.62
C ASP A 218 14.30 9.45 13.64
N ALA A 219 14.73 10.06 12.53
CA ALA A 219 15.68 9.44 11.61
C ALA A 219 17.05 9.21 12.27
N THR A 220 17.51 10.13 13.13
CA THR A 220 18.74 9.97 13.90
C THR A 220 18.66 8.78 14.85
N ILE A 221 17.55 8.63 15.57
CA ILE A 221 17.31 7.46 16.44
C ILE A 221 17.29 6.17 15.61
N ALA A 222 16.55 6.15 14.50
CA ALA A 222 16.46 5.01 13.60
C ALA A 222 17.84 4.56 13.06
N VAL A 223 18.68 5.51 12.64
CA VAL A 223 20.04 5.22 12.13
C VAL A 223 20.97 4.73 13.24
N ARG A 224 20.91 5.31 14.44
CA ARG A 224 21.72 4.84 15.58
C ARG A 224 21.37 3.40 15.96
N ALA A 225 20.08 3.08 16.00
CA ALA A 225 19.61 1.73 16.27
C ALA A 225 20.06 0.75 15.17
N LEU A 226 19.96 1.16 13.90
CA LEU A 226 20.44 0.36 12.76
C LEU A 226 21.95 0.08 12.84
N ILE A 227 22.77 1.04 13.29
CA ILE A 227 24.21 0.83 13.53
C ILE A 227 24.42 -0.18 14.66
N ALA A 228 23.65 -0.09 15.75
CA ALA A 228 23.74 -1.02 16.88
C ALA A 228 23.37 -2.46 16.49
N GLU A 229 22.36 -2.67 15.64
CA GLU A 229 22.00 -4.00 15.12
C GLU A 229 23.15 -4.68 14.39
N ARG A 230 23.97 -3.90 13.69
CA ARG A 230 25.11 -4.42 12.91
C ARG A 230 26.31 -4.75 13.76
N ALA A 231 26.42 -4.16 14.96
CA ALA A 231 27.46 -4.47 15.91
C ALA A 231 27.23 -5.81 16.64
N LEU A 232 26.11 -6.50 16.35
CA LEU A 232 25.81 -7.81 16.93
C LEU A 232 26.82 -8.88 16.44
N PRO A 233 27.29 -9.79 17.33
CA PRO A 233 28.42 -10.71 17.06
C PRO A 233 28.22 -11.68 15.89
N ALA A 234 26.97 -11.97 15.53
CA ALA A 234 26.59 -12.60 14.28
C ALA A 234 25.42 -11.77 13.73
N PRO A 235 25.43 -11.38 12.44
CA PRO A 235 24.27 -10.72 11.85
C PRO A 235 23.12 -11.74 11.92
N PRO A 236 22.11 -11.53 12.76
CA PRO A 236 21.01 -12.48 12.83
C PRO A 236 20.28 -12.45 11.49
N ASP A 237 19.85 -13.62 11.02
CA ASP A 237 18.95 -13.70 9.87
C ASP A 237 17.72 -12.83 10.16
N GLY A 238 17.55 -11.74 9.40
CA GLY A 238 16.54 -10.76 9.72
C GLY A 238 16.53 -9.57 8.77
N VAL A 239 15.52 -8.72 8.96
CA VAL A 239 15.41 -7.45 8.25
C VAL A 239 16.05 -6.35 9.11
N PRO A 240 17.03 -5.58 8.58
CA PRO A 240 17.55 -4.41 9.29
C PRO A 240 16.42 -3.45 9.71
N GLY A 241 16.49 -2.91 10.93
CA GLY A 241 15.40 -2.18 11.58
C GLY A 241 14.54 -3.05 12.50
N PHE A 242 14.60 -4.38 12.37
CA PHE A 242 13.75 -5.34 13.08
C PHE A 242 14.53 -6.44 13.79
N ILE A 243 15.84 -6.26 13.97
CA ILE A 243 16.76 -7.22 14.58
C ILE A 243 16.95 -6.94 16.08
N GLY A 244 17.20 -5.67 16.42
CA GLY A 244 17.52 -5.23 17.78
C GLY A 244 16.28 -5.09 18.66
N PRO A 245 16.45 -4.87 19.97
CA PRO A 245 15.36 -4.61 20.90
C PRO A 245 14.68 -3.24 20.69
N ASP A 246 13.43 -3.11 21.11
CA ASP A 246 12.63 -1.87 20.99
C ASP A 246 13.28 -0.68 21.69
N SER A 247 14.00 -0.92 22.79
CA SER A 247 14.67 0.11 23.58
C SER A 247 15.72 0.92 22.79
N TRP A 248 16.22 0.41 21.66
CA TRP A 248 17.14 1.16 20.80
C TRP A 248 16.44 2.20 19.93
N TYR A 249 15.14 2.01 19.71
CA TYR A 249 14.28 2.87 18.90
C TYR A 249 13.42 3.80 19.76
N ALA A 250 13.42 3.63 21.08
CA ALA A 250 12.61 4.43 21.99
C ALA A 250 13.27 5.77 22.34
N ASP A 251 12.44 6.81 22.46
CA ASP A 251 12.72 8.07 23.16
C ASP A 251 11.66 8.25 24.25
N PRO A 252 11.94 7.81 25.49
CA PRO A 252 10.95 7.74 26.57
C PRO A 252 10.26 9.08 26.86
N LEU A 253 10.94 10.22 26.61
CA LEU A 253 10.40 11.55 26.87
C LEU A 253 9.40 12.00 25.80
N ARG A 254 9.60 11.58 24.54
CA ARG A 254 8.74 11.95 23.41
C ARG A 254 7.63 10.93 23.17
N ASP A 255 7.91 9.66 23.39
CA ASP A 255 6.99 8.57 23.03
C ASP A 255 5.75 8.57 23.94
N ALA A 256 5.90 8.92 25.22
CA ALA A 256 4.77 9.14 26.12
C ALA A 256 3.80 10.22 25.61
N SER A 257 4.32 11.24 24.92
CA SER A 257 3.50 12.34 24.39
C SER A 257 2.80 11.95 23.08
N LEU A 258 3.43 11.18 22.20
CA LEU A 258 2.85 10.71 20.94
C LEU A 258 1.73 9.70 21.18
N CYS A 259 1.93 8.75 22.10
CA CYS A 259 0.87 7.83 22.53
C CYS A 259 -0.37 8.54 23.08
N SER A 260 -0.19 9.75 23.66
CA SER A 260 -1.31 10.55 24.19
C SER A 260 -1.97 11.50 23.18
N ARG A 261 -1.28 11.84 22.08
CA ARG A 261 -1.76 12.78 21.04
C ARG A 261 -2.38 12.10 19.84
N VAL A 262 -1.93 10.88 19.56
CA VAL A 262 -2.44 10.02 18.49
C VAL A 262 -3.55 9.08 19.02
N GLY A 263 -3.74 9.00 20.35
CA GLY A 263 -4.83 8.29 21.02
C GLY A 263 -6.16 9.02 21.02
#